data_AF-A0A7K1S5R8-F1
#
_entry.id   AF-A0A7K1S5R8-F1
#
_cell.length_a   1.000
_cell.length_b   1.000
_cell.length_c   1.000
_cell.angle_alpha   90.00
_cell.angle_beta   90.00
_cell.angle_gamma   90.00
#
_symmetry.space_group_name_H-M   'P 1'
#
loop_
_entity.id
_entity.type
_entity.pdbx_description
1 polymer ?
#
loop_
_entity_poly.entity_id
_entity_poly.type
_entity_poly.pdbx_seq_one_letter_code
_entity_poly.pdbx_strand_id
1 'polypeptide(L)'
;MTNQQLQLVQQTWKLLREVDPTVLGDVFYGQLFITYPALRPMFTGSMESQYKKFVDMLSIIVARLDRPTTVAQEIGQLARSHKGYGVKPEHYVAVKEALLWTLERGLGNDWNNAVQQAWVACYDNLAQSMREND
;
A
#
# COMPACT_ATOMS: atom_id res chain seq x y z
N MET A 1 -3.56 14.81 -4.08
CA MET A 1 -3.16 14.13 -5.33
C MET A 1 -3.88 14.78 -6.51
N THR A 2 -3.21 14.95 -7.66
CA THR A 2 -3.80 15.50 -8.90
C THR A 2 -4.44 14.40 -9.76
N ASN A 3 -5.25 14.76 -10.76
CA ASN A 3 -5.82 13.80 -11.72
C ASN A 3 -4.74 13.04 -12.49
N GLN A 4 -3.63 13.70 -12.85
CA GLN A 4 -2.50 13.06 -13.52
C GLN A 4 -1.83 12.01 -12.61
N GLN A 5 -1.59 12.35 -11.34
CA GLN A 5 -1.03 11.39 -10.37
C GLN A 5 -1.96 10.19 -10.16
N LEU A 6 -3.27 10.43 -10.08
CA LEU A 6 -4.28 9.37 -9.99
C LEU A 6 -4.17 8.39 -11.17
N GLN A 7 -4.12 8.93 -12.40
CA GLN A 7 -4.00 8.12 -13.62
C GLN A 7 -2.71 7.31 -13.63
N LEU A 8 -1.58 7.90 -13.24
CA LEU A 8 -0.30 7.19 -13.17
C LEU A 8 -0.35 6.02 -12.18
N VAL A 9 -0.93 6.21 -11.00
CA VAL A 9 -1.10 5.14 -10.01
C VAL A 9 -1.98 4.01 -10.57
N GLN A 10 -3.13 4.33 -11.16
CA GLN A 10 -4.02 3.32 -11.74
C GLN A 10 -3.40 2.57 -12.92
N GLN A 11 -2.71 3.28 -13.82
CA GLN A 11 -2.06 2.69 -14.99
C GLN A 11 -0.91 1.77 -14.59
N THR A 12 -0.04 2.22 -13.68
CA THR A 12 1.11 1.43 -13.25
C THR A 12 0.70 0.26 -12.35
N TRP A 13 -0.29 0.44 -11.47
CA TRP A 13 -0.86 -0.68 -10.71
C TRP A 13 -1.44 -1.76 -11.64
N LYS A 14 -2.06 -1.36 -12.77
CA LYS A 14 -2.59 -2.31 -13.75
C LYS A 14 -1.51 -3.22 -14.35
N LEU A 15 -0.27 -2.74 -14.51
CA LEU A 15 0.86 -3.54 -15.01
C LEU A 15 1.25 -4.65 -14.02
N LEU A 16 1.09 -4.39 -12.72
CA LEU A 16 1.38 -5.37 -11.66
C LEU A 16 0.27 -6.41 -11.46
N ARG A 17 -0.91 -6.24 -12.09
CA ARG A 17 -2.04 -7.18 -11.93
C ARG A 17 -1.83 -8.54 -12.62
N GLU A 18 -0.86 -8.65 -13.51
CA GLU A 18 -0.47 -9.92 -14.12
C GLU A 18 0.44 -10.74 -13.20
N VAL A 19 0.96 -10.13 -12.14
CA VAL A 19 1.76 -10.81 -11.11
C VAL A 19 0.83 -11.48 -10.11
N ASP A 20 1.19 -12.69 -9.68
CA ASP A 20 0.49 -13.37 -8.59
C ASP A 20 0.50 -12.48 -7.33
N PRO A 21 -0.68 -12.17 -6.75
CA PRO A 21 -0.79 -11.36 -5.53
C PRO A 21 0.07 -11.88 -4.36
N THR A 22 0.26 -13.20 -4.29
CA THR A 22 1.08 -13.85 -3.28
C THR A 22 2.55 -13.49 -3.46
N VAL A 23 3.04 -13.48 -4.70
CA VAL A 23 4.42 -13.10 -5.03
C VAL A 23 4.64 -11.62 -4.73
N LEU A 24 3.72 -10.74 -5.13
CA LEU A 24 3.83 -9.31 -4.87
C LEU A 24 3.82 -9.01 -3.36
N GLY A 25 2.93 -9.67 -2.62
CA GLY A 25 2.87 -9.56 -1.16
C GLY A 25 4.13 -10.10 -0.49
N ASP A 26 4.66 -11.24 -0.92
CA ASP A 26 5.88 -11.82 -0.36
C ASP A 26 7.09 -10.89 -0.54
N VAL A 27 7.26 -10.31 -1.73
CA VAL A 27 8.32 -9.32 -1.99
C VAL A 27 8.18 -8.09 -1.10
N PHE A 28 6.95 -7.58 -0.93
CA PHE A 28 6.67 -6.45 -0.05
C PHE A 28 6.99 -6.75 1.42
N TYR A 29 6.45 -7.83 1.97
CA TYR A 29 6.67 -8.18 3.38
C TYR A 29 8.11 -8.63 3.65
N GLY A 30 8.75 -9.30 2.69
CA GLY A 30 10.16 -9.62 2.73
C GLY A 30 11.01 -8.36 2.90
N GLN A 31 10.79 -7.36 2.03
CA GLN A 31 11.49 -6.07 2.14
C GLN A 31 11.20 -5.34 3.45
N LEU A 32 9.93 -5.34 3.88
CA LEU A 32 9.50 -4.71 5.14
C LEU A 32 10.23 -5.31 6.34
N PHE A 33 10.31 -6.64 6.44
CA PHE A 33 10.90 -7.31 7.60
C PHE A 33 12.41 -7.40 7.55
N ILE A 34 13.03 -7.35 6.37
CA ILE A 34 14.48 -7.17 6.25
C ILE A 34 14.89 -5.79 6.78
N THR A 35 14.14 -4.75 6.42
CA THR A 35 14.47 -3.36 6.79
C THR A 35 14.03 -3.04 8.23
N TYR A 36 12.87 -3.55 8.65
CA TYR A 36 12.24 -3.28 9.95
C TYR A 36 11.82 -4.60 10.63
N PRO A 37 12.77 -5.42 11.10
CA PRO A 37 12.49 -6.74 11.66
C PRO A 37 11.56 -6.69 12.89
N ALA A 38 11.56 -5.59 13.63
CA ALA A 38 10.68 -5.37 14.79
C ALA A 38 9.18 -5.35 14.44
N LEU A 39 8.80 -5.17 13.17
CA LEU A 39 7.39 -5.20 12.75
C LEU A 39 6.86 -6.62 12.56
N ARG A 40 7.72 -7.62 12.33
CA ARG A 40 7.30 -9.01 12.07
C ARG A 40 6.36 -9.60 13.14
N PRO A 41 6.57 -9.37 14.45
CA PRO A 41 5.67 -9.89 15.49
C PRO A 41 4.26 -9.30 15.46
N MET A 42 4.04 -8.16 14.81
CA MET A 42 2.70 -7.57 14.65
C MET A 42 1.81 -8.37 13.67
N PHE A 43 2.41 -9.23 12.85
CA PHE A 43 1.72 -10.06 11.85
C PHE A 43 1.64 -11.51 12.34
N THR A 44 0.66 -11.80 13.20
CA THR A 44 0.51 -13.08 13.91
C THR A 44 -0.20 -14.18 13.12
N GLY A 45 -0.89 -13.83 12.03
CA GLY A 45 -1.61 -14.78 11.18
C GLY A 45 -0.73 -15.45 10.11
N SER A 46 -1.37 -16.22 9.23
CA SER A 46 -0.71 -16.76 8.03
C SER A 46 -0.23 -15.62 7.13
N MET A 47 1.07 -15.63 6.82
CA MET A 47 1.65 -14.63 5.93
C MET A 47 1.08 -14.74 4.52
N GLU A 48 0.85 -15.95 4.00
CA GLU A 48 0.24 -16.16 2.68
C GLU A 48 -1.14 -15.49 2.57
N SER A 49 -1.98 -15.66 3.60
CA SER A 49 -3.28 -14.98 3.66
C SER A 49 -3.12 -13.45 3.78
N GLN A 50 -2.11 -12.99 4.52
CA GLN A 50 -1.81 -11.58 4.68
C GLN A 50 -1.31 -10.92 3.38
N TYR A 51 -0.51 -11.63 2.59
CA TYR A 51 -0.01 -11.19 1.28
C TYR A 51 -1.16 -10.87 0.35
N LYS A 52 -2.06 -11.86 0.19
CA LYS A 52 -3.26 -11.70 -0.63
C LYS A 52 -4.15 -10.58 -0.12
N LYS A 53 -4.43 -10.53 1.18
CA LYS A 53 -5.28 -9.49 1.79
C LYS A 53 -4.72 -8.08 1.54
N PHE A 54 -3.41 -7.90 1.63
CA PHE A 54 -2.75 -6.62 1.36
C PHE A 54 -2.92 -6.20 -0.09
N VAL A 55 -2.60 -7.06 -1.05
CA VAL A 55 -2.70 -6.75 -2.48
C VAL A 55 -4.15 -6.52 -2.92
N ASP A 56 -5.09 -7.31 -2.40
CA ASP A 56 -6.51 -7.16 -2.68
C ASP A 56 -7.02 -5.80 -2.16
N MET A 57 -6.65 -5.41 -0.92
CA MET A 57 -7.05 -4.12 -0.34
C MET A 57 -6.43 -2.94 -1.11
N LEU A 58 -5.15 -3.02 -1.47
CA LEU A 58 -4.49 -1.99 -2.25
C LEU A 58 -5.14 -1.85 -3.64
N SER A 59 -5.50 -2.97 -4.27
CA SER A 59 -6.23 -2.97 -5.55
C SER A 59 -7.59 -2.30 -5.46
N ILE A 60 -8.35 -2.54 -4.38
CA ILE A 60 -9.64 -1.90 -4.15
C ILE A 60 -9.48 -0.39 -4.01
N ILE A 61 -8.51 0.06 -3.21
CA ILE A 61 -8.24 1.49 -3.00
C ILE A 61 -7.84 2.14 -4.31
N VAL A 62 -6.85 1.59 -5.03
CA VAL A 62 -6.36 2.13 -6.31
C VAL A 62 -7.48 2.21 -7.36
N ALA A 63 -8.29 1.16 -7.48
CA ALA A 63 -9.40 1.10 -8.44
C ALA A 63 -10.51 2.14 -8.17
N ARG A 64 -10.56 2.70 -6.96
CA ARG A 64 -11.61 3.63 -6.54
C ARG A 64 -11.08 5.02 -6.18
N LEU A 65 -9.81 5.34 -6.48
CA LEU A 65 -9.21 6.66 -6.19
C LEU A 65 -10.00 7.83 -6.79
N ASP A 66 -10.77 7.59 -7.85
CA ASP A 66 -11.66 8.54 -8.52
C ASP A 66 -13.05 8.67 -7.85
N ARG A 67 -13.35 7.85 -6.84
CA ARG A 67 -14.63 7.76 -6.11
C ARG A 67 -14.43 7.97 -4.62
N PRO A 68 -14.13 9.21 -4.17
CA PRO A 68 -13.67 9.49 -2.81
C PRO A 68 -14.66 9.08 -1.72
N THR A 69 -15.96 9.19 -1.97
CA THR A 69 -17.00 8.79 -0.99
C THR A 69 -17.02 7.29 -0.71
N THR A 70 -16.82 6.46 -1.74
CA THR A 70 -16.79 5.00 -1.59
C THR A 70 -15.51 4.54 -0.91
N VAL A 71 -14.38 5.17 -1.21
CA VAL A 71 -13.08 4.85 -0.59
C VAL A 71 -13.05 5.22 0.89
N ALA A 72 -13.70 6.32 1.29
CA ALA A 72 -13.71 6.77 2.69
C ALA A 72 -14.24 5.70 3.66
N GLN A 73 -15.26 4.93 3.28
CA GLN A 73 -15.81 3.87 4.13
C GLN A 73 -14.82 2.71 4.33
N GLU A 74 -14.14 2.29 3.27
CA GLU A 74 -13.11 1.24 3.29
C GLU A 74 -11.92 1.69 4.16
N ILE A 75 -11.43 2.92 3.95
CA ILE A 75 -10.35 3.51 4.75
C ILE A 75 -10.73 3.57 6.22
N GLY A 76 -11.96 3.96 6.55
CA GLY A 76 -12.42 4.02 7.94
C GLY A 76 -12.43 2.66 8.64
N GLN A 77 -12.80 1.58 7.93
CA GLN A 77 -12.70 0.21 8.46
C GLN A 77 -11.24 -0.22 8.66
N LEU A 78 -10.38 0.16 7.72
CA LEU A 78 -8.95 -0.14 7.78
C LEU A 78 -8.28 0.59 8.95
N ALA A 79 -8.59 1.87 9.16
CA ALA A 79 -8.12 2.69 10.27
C ALA A 79 -8.44 2.05 11.63
N ARG A 80 -9.71 1.69 11.87
CA ARG A 80 -10.12 1.01 13.11
C ARG A 80 -9.38 -0.30 13.36
N SER A 81 -9.12 -1.06 12.29
CA SER A 81 -8.36 -2.31 12.40
C SER A 81 -6.90 -2.03 12.77
N HIS A 82 -6.26 -1.05 12.12
CA HIS A 82 -4.87 -0.66 12.40
C HIS A 82 -4.68 -0.13 13.82
N LYS A 83 -5.66 0.62 14.34
CA LYS A 83 -5.73 1.00 15.75
C LYS A 83 -5.77 -0.22 16.67
N GLY A 84 -6.65 -1.18 16.38
CA GLY A 84 -6.75 -2.43 17.13
C GLY A 84 -5.46 -3.26 17.12
N TYR A 85 -4.65 -3.14 16.08
CA TYR A 85 -3.33 -3.79 15.97
C TYR A 85 -2.20 -3.02 16.67
N GLY A 86 -2.45 -1.82 17.21
CA GLY A 86 -1.43 -0.99 17.85
C GLY A 86 -0.45 -0.36 16.84
N VAL A 87 -0.92 -0.06 15.63
CA VAL A 87 -0.10 0.63 14.61
C VAL A 87 0.20 2.05 15.08
N LYS A 88 1.46 2.48 14.86
CA LYS A 88 1.96 3.81 15.23
C LYS A 88 2.35 4.61 13.98
N PRO A 89 2.45 5.95 14.07
CA PRO A 89 2.86 6.80 12.95
C PRO A 89 4.15 6.35 12.25
N GLU A 90 5.13 5.89 13.02
CA GLU A 90 6.43 5.38 12.54
C GLU A 90 6.32 4.09 11.71
N HIS A 91 5.28 3.27 11.92
CA HIS A 91 5.04 2.09 11.09
C HIS A 91 4.59 2.44 9.68
N TYR A 92 3.88 3.57 9.49
CA TYR A 92 3.49 4.03 8.15
C TYR A 92 4.73 4.43 7.32
N VAL A 93 5.77 4.98 7.94
CA VAL A 93 7.02 5.29 7.24
C VAL A 93 7.67 4.01 6.73
N ALA A 94 7.79 2.99 7.58
CA ALA A 94 8.34 1.70 7.20
C ALA A 94 7.56 1.02 6.06
N VAL A 95 6.22 1.05 6.12
CA VAL A 95 5.35 0.51 5.08
C VAL A 95 5.50 1.29 3.77
N LYS A 96 5.61 2.63 3.82
CA LYS A 96 5.83 3.47 2.63
C LYS A 96 7.12 3.08 1.91
N GLU A 97 8.22 2.97 2.65
CA GLU A 97 9.52 2.63 2.10
C GLU A 97 9.52 1.25 1.45
N ALA A 98 8.97 0.24 2.13
CA ALA A 98 8.85 -1.10 1.58
C ALA A 98 7.95 -1.12 0.32
N LEU A 99 6.80 -0.44 0.34
CA LEU A 99 5.88 -0.38 -0.80
C LEU A 99 6.52 0.27 -2.02
N LEU A 100 7.15 1.43 -1.86
CA LEU A 100 7.79 2.14 -2.96
C LEU A 100 8.95 1.32 -3.55
N TRP A 101 9.73 0.65 -2.71
CA TRP A 101 10.77 -0.27 -3.16
C TRP A 101 10.18 -1.44 -3.97
N THR A 102 9.09 -2.06 -3.49
CA THR A 102 8.42 -3.15 -4.22
C THR A 102 7.88 -2.69 -5.57
N LEU A 103 7.28 -1.50 -5.62
CA LEU A 103 6.78 -0.92 -6.87
C LEU A 103 7.91 -0.64 -7.86
N GLU A 104 9.02 -0.07 -7.40
CA GLU A 104 10.21 0.17 -8.22
C GLU A 104 10.73 -1.13 -8.85
N ARG A 105 10.83 -2.21 -8.06
CA ARG A 105 11.28 -3.51 -8.56
C ARG A 105 10.29 -4.17 -9.50
N GLY A 106 8.99 -4.06 -9.21
CA GLY A 106 7.94 -4.67 -10.02
C GLY A 106 7.69 -3.96 -11.34
N LEU A 107 7.83 -2.64 -11.37
CA LEU A 107 7.56 -1.81 -12.56
C LEU A 107 8.78 -1.69 -13.47
N GLY A 108 10.01 -1.86 -12.95
CA GLY A 108 11.22 -1.82 -13.74
C GLY A 108 11.34 -0.54 -14.59
N ASN A 109 11.31 -0.69 -15.91
CA ASN A 109 11.43 0.44 -16.85
C ASN A 109 10.25 1.42 -16.79
N ASP A 110 9.09 0.99 -16.29
CA ASP A 110 7.93 1.86 -16.11
C ASP A 110 8.03 2.72 -14.84
N TRP A 111 9.01 2.45 -13.96
CA TRP A 111 9.30 3.27 -12.79
C TRP A 111 10.12 4.52 -13.18
N ASN A 112 9.48 5.67 -13.12
CA ASN A 112 10.12 6.98 -13.36
C ASN A 112 9.72 7.98 -12.26
N ASN A 113 10.32 9.18 -12.30
CA ASN A 113 10.12 10.19 -11.27
C ASN A 113 8.64 10.60 -11.10
N ALA A 114 7.88 10.70 -12.20
CA ALA A 114 6.46 11.06 -12.14
C ALA A 114 5.63 9.95 -11.48
N VAL A 115 5.93 8.68 -11.80
CA VAL A 115 5.28 7.51 -11.18
C VAL A 115 5.61 7.44 -9.69
N GLN A 116 6.88 7.61 -9.31
CA GLN A 116 7.31 7.64 -7.91
C GLN A 116 6.56 8.74 -7.13
N GLN A 117 6.52 9.96 -7.65
CA GLN A 117 5.81 11.08 -7.02
C GLN A 117 4.30 10.81 -6.89
N ALA A 118 3.70 10.17 -7.88
CA ALA A 118 2.30 9.81 -7.86
C ALA A 118 2.00 8.78 -6.75
N TRP A 119 2.82 7.74 -6.62
CA TRP A 119 2.68 6.73 -5.56
C TRP A 119 2.98 7.28 -4.17
N VAL A 120 3.97 8.17 -4.03
CA VAL A 120 4.23 8.91 -2.79
C VAL A 120 2.99 9.70 -2.36
N ALA A 121 2.42 10.49 -3.27
CA ALA A 121 1.23 11.29 -2.97
C ALA A 121 0.01 10.42 -2.64
N CYS A 122 -0.17 9.30 -3.35
CA CYS A 122 -1.25 8.36 -3.08
C CYS A 122 -1.11 7.72 -1.69
N TYR A 123 0.08 7.22 -1.35
CA TYR A 123 0.34 6.62 -0.05
C TYR A 123 0.16 7.62 1.08
N ASP A 124 0.73 8.83 0.95
CA ASP A 124 0.67 9.84 1.99
C ASP A 124 -0.77 10.28 2.28
N ASN A 125 -1.59 10.44 1.23
CA ASN A 125 -3.02 10.71 1.38
C ASN A 125 -3.74 9.58 2.13
N LEU A 126 -3.49 8.31 1.75
CA LEU A 126 -4.09 7.16 2.42
C LEU A 126 -3.67 7.07 3.89
N ALA A 127 -2.36 7.16 4.17
CA ALA A 127 -1.82 7.11 5.52
C ALA A 127 -2.34 8.25 6.39
N GLN A 128 -2.48 9.46 5.83
CA GLN A 128 -3.12 10.58 6.51
C GLN A 128 -4.57 10.24 6.87
N SER A 129 -5.38 9.78 5.91
CA SER A 129 -6.78 9.42 6.19
C SER A 129 -6.90 8.28 7.21
N MET A 130 -5.95 7.34 7.26
CA MET A 130 -5.95 6.28 8.28
C MET A 130 -5.65 6.82 9.68
N ARG A 131 -4.74 7.81 9.80
CA ARG A 131 -4.37 8.43 11.08
C ARG A 131 -5.39 9.46 11.58
N GLU A 132 -6.10 10.14 10.68
CA GLU A 132 -7.16 11.11 11.06
C GLU A 132 -8.42 10.42 11.58
N ASN A 133 -8.61 9.14 11.22
CA ASN A 133 -9.72 8.31 11.67
C ASN A 133 -9.33 7.40 12.87
N ASP A 134 -8.20 7.68 13.53
CA ASP A 134 -7.78 7.06 14.80
C ASP A 134 -8.56 7.58 16.01
#